data_AF-A0AAV6Q789-F1
#
_entry.id   AF-A0AAV6Q789-F1
#
_cell.length_a   1.000
_cell.length_b   1.000
_cell.length_c   1.000
_cell.angle_alpha   90.00
_cell.angle_beta   90.00
_cell.angle_gamma   90.00
#
_symmetry.space_group_name_H-M   'P 1'
#
loop_
_entity.id
_entity.type
_entity.pdbx_description
1 polymer ?
#
loop_
_entity_poly.entity_id
_entity_poly.type
_entity_poly.pdbx_seq_one_letter_code
_entity_poly.pdbx_strand_id
1 'polypeptide(L)'
;MSYRATPLQATGVTPSQLMLGRQIHTTVPTLESKLQPAWPDLQQVRQTDEKVKQSYKRAYDNRHDERVLPVLEPGNSVAVKLDNERGWTKTTTVL
;
A
#
# COMPACT_ATOMS: atom_id res chain seq x y z
N MET A 1 -15.85 -8.82 7.42
CA MET A 1 -16.13 -7.70 8.35
C MET A 1 -14.92 -7.28 9.18
N SER A 2 -13.99 -8.19 9.51
CA SER A 2 -12.83 -7.95 10.38
C SER A 2 -11.93 -6.80 9.92
N TYR A 3 -11.48 -6.81 8.67
CA TYR A 3 -10.54 -5.82 8.14
C TYR A 3 -10.97 -4.36 8.36
N ARG A 4 -12.26 -4.05 8.20
CA ARG A 4 -12.78 -2.67 8.34
C ARG A 4 -12.78 -2.16 9.79
N ALA A 5 -12.81 -3.06 10.76
CA ALA A 5 -12.82 -2.74 12.19
C ALA A 5 -11.45 -2.96 12.86
N THR A 6 -10.47 -3.50 12.13
CA THR A 6 -9.11 -3.69 12.64
C THR A 6 -8.28 -2.41 12.42
N PRO A 7 -7.61 -1.89 13.47
CA PRO A 7 -6.67 -0.78 13.32
C PRO A 7 -5.53 -1.14 12.37
N LEU A 8 -5.22 -0.24 11.43
CA LEU A 8 -4.04 -0.39 10.57
C LEU A 8 -2.78 -0.21 11.41
N GLN A 9 -1.78 -1.08 11.22
CA GLN A 9 -0.52 -0.99 11.98
C GLN A 9 0.24 0.32 11.72
N ALA A 10 0.11 0.88 10.51
CA ALA A 10 0.78 2.12 10.14
C ALA A 10 0.24 3.36 10.87
N THR A 11 -1.09 3.45 11.04
CA THR A 11 -1.77 4.67 11.49
C THR A 11 -2.53 4.52 12.80
N GLY A 12 -2.77 3.28 13.25
CA GLY A 12 -3.58 2.97 14.44
C GLY A 12 -5.08 3.21 14.26
N VAL A 13 -5.53 3.61 13.06
CA VAL A 13 -6.94 3.92 12.77
C VAL A 13 -7.56 2.80 11.95
N THR A 14 -8.85 2.52 12.17
CA THR A 14 -9.57 1.51 11.39
C THR A 14 -10.03 2.06 10.03
N PRO A 15 -10.16 1.23 8.99
CA PRO A 15 -10.70 1.69 7.71
C PRO A 15 -12.10 2.30 7.82
N SER A 16 -12.96 1.75 8.70
CA SER A 16 -14.30 2.33 8.95
C SER A 16 -14.24 3.73 9.56
N GLN A 17 -13.31 3.99 10.48
CA GLN A 17 -13.10 5.33 11.03
C GLN A 17 -12.64 6.33 9.97
N LEU A 18 -11.78 5.91 9.03
CA LEU A 18 -11.32 6.78 7.93
C LEU A 18 -12.40 7.05 6.89
N MET A 19 -13.39 6.16 6.74
CA MET A 19 -14.48 6.34 5.79
C MET A 19 -15.71 7.03 6.38
N LEU A 20 -16.00 6.80 7.67
CA LEU A 20 -17.27 7.16 8.31
C LEU A 20 -17.10 8.05 9.54
N GLY A 21 -15.86 8.32 9.98
CA GLY A 21 -15.58 9.06 11.20
C GLY A 21 -15.96 8.32 12.47
N ARG A 22 -16.30 7.02 12.42
CA ARG A 22 -16.68 6.22 13.61
C ARG A 22 -16.29 4.77 13.44
N GLN A 23 -16.26 4.03 14.55
CA GLN A 23 -16.19 2.57 14.49
C GLN A 23 -17.56 1.99 14.15
N ILE A 24 -17.56 0.91 13.38
CA ILE A 24 -18.78 0.13 13.11
C ILE A 24 -19.08 -0.80 14.29
N HIS A 25 -20.36 -1.08 14.52
CA HIS A 25 -20.76 -2.11 15.48
C HIS A 25 -20.25 -3.48 15.01
N THR A 26 -19.56 -4.19 15.87
CA THR A 26 -19.05 -5.55 15.60
C THR A 26 -19.58 -6.53 16.63
N THR A 27 -19.29 -7.82 16.48
CA THR A 27 -19.62 -8.84 17.48
C THR A 27 -18.83 -8.67 18.78
N VAL A 28 -17.71 -7.95 18.75
CA VAL A 28 -16.92 -7.63 19.93
C VAL A 28 -17.55 -6.43 20.63
N PRO A 29 -17.82 -6.50 21.95
CA PRO A 29 -18.35 -5.38 22.69
C PRO A 29 -17.40 -4.20 22.60
N THR A 30 -17.92 -3.06 22.15
CA THR A 30 -17.18 -1.82 21.92
C THR A 30 -17.86 -0.72 22.72
N LEU A 31 -17.08 0.21 23.28
CA LEU A 31 -17.66 1.33 24.03
C LEU A 31 -18.56 2.18 23.12
N GLU A 32 -19.72 2.58 23.61
CA GLU A 32 -20.69 3.38 22.84
C GLU A 32 -20.09 4.70 22.33
N SER A 33 -19.15 5.30 23.08
CA SER A 33 -18.48 6.53 22.66
C SER A 33 -17.70 6.37 21.34
N LYS A 34 -17.20 5.17 21.02
CA LYS A 34 -16.46 4.90 19.78
C LYS A 34 -17.38 4.66 18.57
N LEU A 35 -18.68 4.41 18.83
CA LEU A 35 -19.71 4.28 17.79
C LEU A 35 -20.25 5.65 17.36
N GLN A 36 -19.97 6.70 18.13
CA GLN A 36 -20.31 8.07 17.77
C GLN A 36 -19.31 8.63 16.75
N PRO A 37 -19.77 9.48 15.81
CA PRO A 37 -18.91 10.12 14.83
C PRO A 37 -17.92 11.09 15.50
N ALA A 38 -16.64 10.73 15.45
CA ALA A 38 -15.49 11.53 15.83
C ALA A 38 -14.35 11.28 14.83
N TRP A 39 -14.14 12.24 13.93
CA TRP A 39 -13.09 12.12 12.91
C TRP A 39 -11.70 12.20 13.57
N PRO A 40 -10.78 11.27 13.24
CA PRO A 40 -9.37 11.42 13.61
C PRO A 40 -8.74 12.57 12.81
N ASP A 41 -7.57 13.04 13.23
CA ASP A 41 -6.78 13.99 12.44
C ASP A 41 -6.33 13.33 11.12
N LEU A 42 -7.08 13.61 10.05
CA LEU A 42 -6.86 13.03 8.73
C LEU A 42 -5.50 13.46 8.14
N GLN A 43 -5.00 14.65 8.50
CA GLN A 43 -3.73 15.13 8.01
C GLN A 43 -2.59 14.35 8.67
N GLN A 44 -2.64 14.19 9.99
CA GLN A 44 -1.68 13.37 10.72
C GLN A 44 -1.69 11.92 10.25
N VAL A 45 -2.87 11.33 10.01
CA VAL A 45 -3.01 9.98 9.49
C VAL A 45 -2.32 9.83 8.14
N ARG A 46 -2.54 10.77 7.21
CA ARG A 46 -1.92 10.76 5.88
C ARG A 46 -0.40 10.85 5.96
N GLN A 47 0.12 11.78 6.76
CA GLN A 47 1.56 11.95 6.95
C GLN A 47 2.21 10.68 7.54
N THR A 48 1.54 10.06 8.51
CA THR A 48 2.05 8.84 9.16
C THR A 48 2.04 7.66 8.18
N ASP A 49 0.94 7.48 7.44
CA ASP A 49 0.81 6.44 6.42
C ASP A 49 1.88 6.57 5.34
N GLU A 50 2.09 7.79 4.83
CA GLU A 50 3.11 8.07 3.82
C GLU A 50 4.52 7.77 4.33
N LYS A 51 4.85 8.22 5.55
CA LYS A 51 6.14 7.92 6.20
C LYS A 51 6.38 6.41 6.32
N VAL A 52 5.37 5.66 6.74
CA VAL A 52 5.45 4.21 6.91
C VAL A 52 5.60 3.52 5.55
N LYS A 53 4.83 3.92 4.52
CA LYS A 53 4.99 3.40 3.15
C LYS A 53 6.38 3.66 2.58
N GLN A 54 6.94 4.85 2.79
CA GLN A 54 8.32 5.15 2.41
C GLN A 54 9.32 4.25 3.14
N SER A 55 9.08 3.93 4.42
CA SER A 55 9.93 2.99 5.16
C SER A 55 9.87 1.57 4.61
N TYR A 56 8.68 1.10 4.20
CA TYR A 56 8.52 -0.21 3.57
C TYR A 56 9.23 -0.27 2.22
N LYS A 57 9.08 0.78 1.41
CA LYS A 57 9.83 0.91 0.16
C LYS A 57 11.33 0.84 0.42
N ARG A 58 11.88 1.67 1.30
CA ARG A 58 13.31 1.66 1.64
C ARG A 58 13.80 0.30 2.12
N ALA A 59 13.03 -0.38 2.98
CA ALA A 59 13.40 -1.71 3.45
C ALA A 59 13.42 -2.75 2.33
N TYR A 60 12.47 -2.67 1.40
CA TYR A 60 12.44 -3.50 0.20
C TYR A 60 13.62 -3.19 -0.73
N ASP A 61 13.79 -1.92 -1.09
CA ASP A 61 14.83 -1.42 -1.99
C ASP A 61 16.23 -1.83 -1.44
N ASN A 62 16.49 -1.63 -0.15
CA ASN A 62 17.75 -2.00 0.50
C ASN A 62 17.98 -3.52 0.54
N ARG A 63 16.92 -4.32 0.72
CA ARG A 63 17.05 -5.79 0.79
C ARG A 63 17.38 -6.40 -0.57
N HIS A 64 16.93 -5.78 -1.65
CA HIS A 64 17.09 -6.29 -3.01
C HIS A 64 18.13 -5.52 -3.82
N ASP A 65 18.91 -4.64 -3.17
CA ASP A 65 19.85 -3.73 -3.82
C ASP A 65 19.22 -3.08 -5.05
N GLU A 66 18.02 -2.53 -4.89
CA GLU A 66 17.25 -2.00 -6.00
C GLU A 66 17.99 -0.83 -6.64
N ARG A 67 18.23 -0.95 -7.95
CA ARG A 67 18.95 0.04 -8.75
C ARG A 67 17.97 0.71 -9.70
N VAL A 68 18.15 2.01 -9.88
CA VAL A 68 17.45 2.75 -10.93
C VAL A 68 17.92 2.20 -12.28
N LEU A 69 17.00 1.61 -13.03
CA LEU A 69 17.26 1.13 -14.37
C LEU A 69 17.22 2.32 -15.35
N PRO A 70 18.05 2.29 -16.41
CA PRO A 70 17.98 3.29 -17.46
C PRO A 70 16.61 3.25 -18.13
N VAL A 71 16.12 4.43 -18.54
CA VAL A 71 14.87 4.54 -19.30
C VAL A 71 15.06 3.83 -20.65
N LEU A 72 14.04 3.08 -21.07
CA LEU A 72 14.04 2.41 -22.36
C LEU A 72 13.67 3.38 -23.47
N GLU A 73 14.49 3.45 -24.52
CA GLU A 73 14.25 4.28 -25.70
C GLU A 73 13.76 3.42 -26.88
N PRO A 74 12.95 3.99 -27.80
CA PRO A 74 12.61 3.32 -29.06
C PRO A 74 13.87 2.85 -29.79
N GLY A 75 13.88 1.60 -30.25
CA GLY A 75 15.04 0.95 -30.86
C GLY A 75 15.89 0.10 -29.90
N ASN A 76 15.68 0.19 -28.58
CA ASN A 76 16.39 -0.66 -27.63
C ASN A 76 15.97 -2.14 -27.75
N SER A 77 16.96 -3.03 -27.74
CA SER A 77 16.78 -4.46 -27.69
C SER A 77 16.53 -4.94 -26.25
N VAL A 78 15.34 -5.49 -25.99
CA VAL A 78 14.90 -5.92 -24.65
C VAL A 78 14.35 -7.35 -24.69
N ALA A 79 14.51 -8.09 -23.60
CA ALA A 79 13.82 -9.36 -23.39
C ALA A 79 12.61 -9.13 -22.48
N VAL A 80 11.44 -9.63 -22.86
CA VAL A 80 10.22 -9.52 -22.06
C VAL A 80 10.01 -10.82 -21.30
N LYS A 81 9.41 -10.76 -20.11
CA LYS A 81 8.92 -11.93 -19.40
C LYS A 81 7.41 -11.84 -19.35
N LEU A 82 6.73 -12.68 -20.11
CA LEU A 82 5.27 -12.76 -20.12
C LEU A 82 4.79 -13.62 -18.94
N ASP A 83 3.68 -13.25 -18.31
CA ASP A 83 3.16 -13.94 -17.12
C ASP A 83 2.90 -15.44 -17.34
N ASN A 84 2.59 -15.83 -18.57
CA ASN A 84 2.27 -17.20 -18.95
C ASN A 84 3.50 -18.05 -19.33
N GLU A 85 4.69 -17.45 -19.40
CA GLU A 85 5.93 -18.12 -19.80
C GLU A 85 6.91 -18.20 -18.62
N ARG A 86 7.50 -19.38 -18.39
CA ARG A 86 8.48 -19.57 -17.31
C ARG A 86 9.80 -18.84 -17.57
N GLY A 87 10.11 -18.55 -18.84
CA GLY A 87 11.38 -17.99 -19.28
C GLY A 87 11.25 -16.56 -19.80
N TRP A 88 12.41 -15.98 -20.12
CA TRP A 88 12.48 -14.73 -20.86
C TRP A 88 12.24 -15.00 -22.35
N THR A 89 11.45 -14.16 -22.99
CA THR A 89 11.21 -14.19 -24.43
C THR A 89 12.46 -13.73 -25.19
N LYS A 90 12.57 -14.10 -26.46
CA LYS A 90 13.66 -13.64 -27.34
C LYS A 90 13.69 -12.11 -27.42
N THR A 91 14.89 -11.56 -27.67
CA THR A 91 15.13 -10.13 -27.83
C THR A 91 14.15 -9.49 -28.80
N THR A 92 13.36 -8.54 -28.32
CA THR A 92 12.44 -7.71 -29.08
C THR A 92 12.86 -6.24 -29.03
N THR A 93 12.33 -5.41 -29.92
CA THR A 93 12.68 -3.98 -30.00
C THR A 93 11.58 -3.14 -29.38
N VAL A 94 11.96 -2.13 -28.59
CA VAL A 94 11.03 -1.11 -28.08
C VAL A 94 10.57 -0.26 -29.27
N LEU A 95 9.25 -0.14 -29.46
CA LEU A 95 8.64 0.65 -30.54
C LEU A 95 8.62 2.14 -30.19
#